data_AF-A0A5S9M4U4-F1
#
_entry.id   AF-A0A5S9M4U4-F1
#
_cell.length_a   1.000
_cell.length_b   1.000
_cell.length_c   1.000
_cell.angle_alpha   90.00
_cell.angle_beta   90.00
_cell.angle_gamma   90.00
#
_symmetry.space_group_name_H-M   'P 1'
#
loop_
_entity.id
_entity.type
_entity.pdbx_description
1 polymer ?
#
loop_
_entity_poly.entity_id
_entity_poly.type
_entity_poly.pdbx_seq_one_letter_code
_entity_poly.pdbx_strand_id
1 'polypeptide(L)'
;MCFDFQKLGQTPYTSSLFLVKNAADLKRLDLEEQETPYVGHRGYGEYHTGYTLECSRMGSSISMLSVLLTFGIEGYQRLLGQFLEVNLAFREALSREIPQAEVVNDDNVGMATLFRIYLDGSPRFQEEISGEATSIEIERNNELNKMLFEKLGEKKR
;
A
#
# COMPACT_ATOMS: atom_id res chain seq x y z
N MET A 1 -0.44 -14.07 -5.37
CA MET A 1 -0.23 -12.96 -4.41
C MET A 1 0.64 -11.92 -5.10
N CYS A 2 0.24 -10.66 -5.10
CA CYS A 2 1.12 -9.56 -5.51
C CYS A 2 1.78 -8.97 -4.27
N PHE A 3 3.08 -8.71 -4.32
CA PHE A 3 3.79 -8.05 -3.23
C PHE A 3 4.72 -6.97 -3.78
N ASP A 4 4.60 -5.78 -3.22
CA ASP A 4 5.35 -4.61 -3.65
C ASP A 4 6.46 -4.31 -2.65
N PHE A 5 7.69 -4.61 -3.04
CA PHE A 5 8.87 -4.26 -2.23
C PHE A 5 9.08 -2.75 -2.15
N GLN A 6 8.63 -2.00 -3.15
CA GLN A 6 8.63 -0.53 -3.16
C GLN A 6 7.65 0.12 -2.17
N LYS A 7 6.76 -0.67 -1.55
CA LYS A 7 5.87 -0.21 -0.49
C LYS A 7 6.47 -0.54 0.87
N LEU A 8 6.06 -1.67 1.44
CA LEU A 8 6.48 -2.06 2.79
C LEU A 8 7.80 -2.83 2.80
N GLY A 9 8.27 -3.31 1.65
CA GLY A 9 9.56 -3.99 1.52
C GLY A 9 10.79 -3.07 1.55
N GLN A 10 10.62 -1.74 1.56
CA GLN A 10 11.69 -0.73 1.64
C GLN A 10 12.72 -0.79 0.53
N THR A 11 12.27 -0.89 -0.73
CA THR A 11 13.17 -0.77 -1.89
C THR A 11 12.76 0.40 -2.79
N PRO A 12 13.64 0.91 -3.65
CA PRO A 12 13.27 1.93 -4.62
C PRO A 12 12.24 1.43 -5.64
N TYR A 13 11.40 2.35 -6.13
CA TYR A 13 10.54 2.08 -7.28
C TYR A 13 11.41 1.85 -8.55
N THR A 14 11.11 0.90 -9.44
CA THR A 14 10.02 -0.09 -9.40
C THR A 14 10.49 -1.50 -8.98
N SER A 15 9.81 -2.09 -8.00
CA SER A 15 10.12 -3.40 -7.40
C SER A 15 8.86 -4.07 -6.83
N SER A 16 8.32 -5.02 -7.59
CA SER A 16 7.20 -5.86 -7.18
C SER A 16 7.41 -7.30 -7.66
N LEU A 17 6.68 -8.23 -7.05
CA LEU A 17 6.62 -9.61 -7.50
C LEU A 17 5.20 -10.14 -7.53
N PHE A 18 5.01 -11.17 -8.36
CA PHE A 18 3.82 -11.99 -8.37
C PHE A 18 4.20 -13.41 -7.97
N LEU A 19 3.67 -13.85 -6.83
CA LEU A 19 3.91 -15.18 -6.28
C LEU A 19 2.69 -16.07 -6.54
N VAL A 20 2.93 -17.21 -7.19
CA VAL A 20 1.94 -18.28 -7.35
C VAL A 20 2.19 -19.40 -6.34
N LYS A 21 1.13 -20.13 -5.99
CA LYS A 21 1.25 -21.28 -5.08
C LYS A 21 2.01 -22.44 -5.72
N ASN A 22 1.73 -22.73 -6.99
CA ASN A 22 2.42 -23.78 -7.75
C ASN A 22 3.15 -23.14 -8.93
N ALA A 23 4.47 -23.32 -9.03
CA ALA A 23 5.26 -22.75 -10.12
C ALA A 23 4.78 -23.22 -11.51
N ALA A 24 4.24 -24.44 -11.61
CA ALA A 24 3.68 -24.98 -12.84
C ALA A 24 2.51 -24.14 -13.39
N ASP A 25 1.82 -23.36 -12.57
CA ASP A 25 0.75 -22.47 -13.03
C ASP A 25 1.28 -21.35 -13.95
N LEU A 26 2.56 -20.96 -13.82
CA LEU A 26 3.19 -19.98 -14.70
C LEU A 26 3.43 -20.53 -16.11
N LYS A 27 3.46 -21.87 -16.30
CA LYS A 27 3.59 -22.47 -17.63
C LYS A 27 2.39 -22.19 -18.54
N ARG A 28 1.25 -21.76 -17.99
CA ARG A 28 0.11 -21.29 -18.81
C ARG A 28 0.40 -19.99 -19.56
N LEU A 29 1.42 -19.25 -19.11
CA LEU A 29 1.89 -18.01 -19.74
C LEU A 29 3.16 -18.24 -20.57
N ASP A 30 3.73 -19.45 -20.52
CA ASP A 30 4.97 -19.76 -21.21
C ASP A 30 4.78 -19.62 -22.71
N LEU A 31 5.75 -18.99 -23.34
CA LEU A 31 5.88 -18.99 -24.80
C LEU A 31 6.75 -20.19 -25.17
N GLU A 32 6.35 -20.91 -26.21
CA GLU A 32 7.13 -22.01 -26.75
C GLU A 32 8.43 -21.47 -27.39
N GLU A 33 9.49 -22.28 -27.38
CA GLU A 33 10.80 -21.91 -27.96
C GLU A 33 10.67 -21.41 -29.42
N GLN A 34 9.81 -22.08 -30.18
CA GLN A 34 9.52 -21.71 -31.57
C GLN A 34 8.83 -20.36 -31.74
N GLU A 35 8.16 -19.86 -30.70
CA GLU A 35 7.51 -18.54 -30.68
C GLU A 35 8.50 -17.42 -30.35
N THR A 36 9.62 -17.75 -29.69
CA THR A 36 10.63 -16.77 -29.24
C THR A 36 12.09 -17.13 -29.60
N PRO A 37 12.39 -17.49 -30.87
CA PRO A 37 13.69 -18.05 -31.27
C PRO A 37 14.87 -17.08 -31.09
N TYR A 38 14.61 -15.78 -30.96
CA TYR A 38 15.61 -14.72 -30.77
C TYR A 38 15.96 -14.46 -29.31
N VAL A 39 15.16 -14.94 -28.34
CA VAL A 39 15.40 -14.74 -26.91
C VAL A 39 16.53 -15.65 -26.39
N GLY A 40 16.89 -16.67 -27.18
CA GLY A 40 18.12 -17.44 -27.05
C GLY A 40 18.09 -18.41 -25.87
N HIS A 41 17.93 -19.70 -26.17
CA HIS A 41 18.02 -20.78 -25.17
C HIS A 41 19.47 -21.20 -24.85
N ARG A 42 20.47 -20.41 -25.28
CA ARG A 42 21.91 -20.74 -25.19
C ARG A 42 22.64 -20.04 -24.03
N GLY A 43 21.91 -19.68 -22.98
CA GLY A 43 22.51 -19.24 -21.71
C GLY A 43 22.95 -20.45 -20.89
N TYR A 44 24.00 -20.31 -20.08
CA TYR A 44 24.29 -21.28 -19.02
C TYR A 44 23.16 -21.23 -17.97
N GLY A 45 22.45 -22.35 -17.77
CA GLY A 45 21.35 -22.49 -16.80
C GLY A 45 19.94 -22.41 -17.41
N GLU A 46 18.91 -22.63 -16.60
CA GLU A 46 17.49 -22.46 -16.99
C GLU A 46 17.10 -20.98 -17.01
N TYR A 47 17.71 -20.18 -17.89
CA TYR A 47 17.26 -18.80 -18.12
C TYR A 47 16.06 -18.82 -19.07
N HIS A 48 14.91 -19.28 -18.56
CA HIS A 48 13.62 -19.19 -19.25
C HIS A 48 12.91 -17.93 -18.76
N THR A 49 12.58 -16.99 -19.64
CA THR A 49 11.81 -15.79 -19.29
C THR A 49 10.39 -15.80 -19.85
N GLY A 50 10.01 -16.88 -20.57
CA GLY A 50 8.70 -17.02 -21.21
C GLY A 50 7.53 -17.01 -20.23
N TYR A 51 7.77 -17.31 -18.95
CA TYR A 51 6.74 -17.40 -17.93
C TYR A 51 6.34 -16.05 -17.31
N THR A 52 6.84 -14.93 -17.84
CA THR A 52 6.53 -13.58 -17.35
C THR A 52 5.96 -12.69 -18.44
N LEU A 53 5.09 -11.76 -18.04
CA LEU A 53 4.42 -10.83 -18.97
C LEU A 53 5.38 -9.82 -19.63
N GLU A 54 6.52 -9.54 -19.00
CA GLU A 54 7.53 -8.60 -19.49
C GLU A 54 8.71 -9.36 -20.12
N CYS A 55 9.24 -8.84 -21.24
CA CYS A 55 10.44 -9.39 -21.87
C CYS A 55 11.71 -8.91 -21.14
N SER A 56 12.21 -7.72 -21.51
CA SER A 56 13.34 -7.08 -20.85
C SER A 56 12.92 -6.41 -19.54
N ARG A 57 13.70 -6.60 -18.48
CA ARG A 57 13.40 -6.12 -17.13
C ARG A 57 14.64 -5.53 -16.47
N MET A 58 14.42 -4.55 -15.59
CA MET A 58 15.46 -4.07 -14.68
C MET A 58 15.82 -5.18 -13.67
N GLY A 59 17.08 -5.23 -13.24
CA GLY A 59 17.57 -6.13 -12.18
C GLY A 59 17.07 -5.75 -10.78
N SER A 60 15.78 -5.42 -10.63
CA SER A 60 15.17 -5.01 -9.35
C SER A 60 15.26 -6.10 -8.27
N SER A 61 15.40 -7.36 -8.69
CA SER A 61 15.67 -8.51 -7.81
C SER A 61 16.93 -8.34 -6.96
N ILE A 62 17.94 -7.61 -7.42
CA ILE A 62 19.18 -7.35 -6.65
C ILE A 62 18.86 -6.49 -5.42
N SER A 63 18.09 -5.42 -5.60
CA SER A 63 17.66 -4.54 -4.50
C SER A 63 16.74 -5.29 -3.53
N MET A 64 15.81 -6.09 -4.06
CA MET A 64 14.94 -6.94 -3.23
C MET A 64 15.73 -7.94 -2.40
N LEU A 65 16.69 -8.64 -3.02
CA LEU A 65 17.53 -9.61 -2.32
C LEU A 65 18.38 -8.93 -1.24
N SER A 66 18.96 -7.78 -1.55
CA SER A 66 19.76 -6.99 -0.61
C SER A 66 18.98 -6.65 0.66
N VAL A 67 17.73 -6.18 0.55
CA VAL A 67 16.93 -5.84 1.74
C VAL A 67 16.47 -7.07 2.51
N LEU A 68 16.13 -8.17 1.82
CA LEU A 68 15.77 -9.44 2.46
C LEU A 68 16.92 -10.00 3.30
N LEU A 69 18.15 -9.95 2.78
CA LEU A 69 19.35 -10.39 3.49
C LEU A 69 19.72 -9.43 4.63
N THR A 70 19.51 -8.13 4.44
CA THR A 70 19.89 -7.10 5.42
C THR A 70 18.96 -7.11 6.63
N PHE A 71 17.64 -7.11 6.40
CA PHE A 71 16.67 -7.08 7.49
C PHE A 71 16.37 -8.46 8.06
N GLY A 72 16.33 -9.50 7.21
CA GLY A 72 15.81 -10.79 7.60
C GLY A 72 14.39 -10.72 8.16
N ILE A 73 13.93 -11.80 8.78
CA ILE A 73 12.57 -11.87 9.32
C ILE A 73 12.40 -10.88 10.48
N GLU A 74 13.32 -10.90 11.45
CA GLU A 74 13.22 -10.06 12.65
C GLU A 74 13.33 -8.56 12.34
N GLY A 75 14.19 -8.16 11.40
CA GLY A 75 14.31 -6.76 11.00
C GLY A 75 13.03 -6.24 10.36
N TYR A 76 12.39 -7.03 9.48
CA TYR A 76 11.09 -6.66 8.92
C TYR A 76 9.98 -6.62 9.99
N GLN A 77 9.95 -7.57 10.92
CA GLN A 77 8.99 -7.55 12.01
C GLN A 77 9.13 -6.28 12.87
N ARG A 78 10.37 -5.89 13.20
CA ARG A 78 10.64 -4.65 13.94
C ARG A 78 10.24 -3.41 13.15
N LEU A 79 10.58 -3.36 11.87
CA LEU A 79 10.20 -2.24 11.00
C LEU A 79 8.68 -2.08 10.91
N LEU A 80 7.95 -3.17 10.66
CA LEU A 80 6.49 -3.16 10.59
C LEU A 80 5.87 -2.83 11.94
N GLY A 81 6.42 -3.35 13.04
CA GLY A 81 6.02 -3.01 14.40
C GLY A 81 6.16 -1.51 14.67
N GLN A 82 7.29 -0.91 14.29
CA GLN A 82 7.52 0.53 14.47
C GLN A 82 6.50 1.38 13.70
N PHE A 83 6.14 1.01 12.47
CA PHE A 83 5.11 1.74 11.74
C PHE A 83 3.74 1.68 12.44
N LEU A 84 3.40 0.54 13.04
CA LEU A 84 2.17 0.38 13.83
C LEU A 84 2.22 1.22 15.12
N GLU A 85 3.34 1.19 15.85
CA GLU A 85 3.53 2.00 17.06
C GLU A 85 3.38 3.49 16.78
N VAL A 86 4.02 3.98 15.72
CA VAL A 86 3.89 5.39 15.28
C VAL A 86 2.44 5.71 14.88
N ASN A 87 1.76 4.79 14.20
CA ASN A 87 0.36 5.00 13.82
C ASN A 87 -0.57 5.11 15.04
N LEU A 88 -0.38 4.24 16.04
CA LEU A 88 -1.15 4.27 17.28
C LEU A 88 -0.90 5.55 18.07
N ALA A 89 0.36 5.95 18.23
CA ALA A 89 0.72 7.20 18.88
C ALA A 89 0.13 8.42 18.14
N PHE A 90 0.11 8.39 16.81
CA PHE A 90 -0.55 9.41 16.00
C PHE A 90 -2.06 9.48 16.24
N ARG A 91 -2.76 8.34 16.29
CA ARG A 91 -4.20 8.29 16.57
C ARG A 91 -4.53 8.84 17.97
N GLU A 92 -3.73 8.49 18.97
CA GLU A 92 -3.88 9.00 20.34
C GLU A 92 -3.68 10.53 20.38
N ALA A 93 -2.59 11.03 19.79
CA ALA A 93 -2.33 12.46 19.71
C ALA A 93 -3.42 13.22 18.96
N LEU A 94 -3.88 12.68 17.82
CA LEU A 94 -4.97 13.26 17.02
C LEU A 94 -6.25 13.42 17.85
N SER A 95 -6.65 12.37 18.55
CA SER A 95 -7.88 12.38 19.36
C SER A 95 -7.79 13.34 20.55
N ARG A 96 -6.59 13.49 21.14
CA ARG A 96 -6.33 14.39 22.26
C ARG A 96 -6.27 15.86 21.84
N GLU A 97 -5.60 16.15 20.72
CA GLU A 97 -5.26 17.51 20.30
C GLU A 97 -6.33 18.12 19.38
N ILE A 98 -7.11 17.28 18.70
CA ILE A 98 -8.17 17.72 17.78
C ILE A 98 -9.45 16.93 18.10
N PRO A 99 -10.26 17.35 19.10
CA PRO A 99 -11.52 16.67 19.45
C PRO A 99 -12.57 16.64 18.33
N GLN A 100 -12.42 17.50 17.33
CA GLN A 100 -13.22 17.51 16.10
C GLN A 100 -12.82 16.39 15.14
N ALA A 101 -11.62 15.82 15.29
CA ALA A 101 -11.15 14.71 14.47
C ALA A 101 -11.68 13.39 15.01
N GLU A 102 -12.28 12.62 14.13
CA GLU A 102 -12.76 11.27 14.42
C GLU A 102 -12.07 10.29 13.49
N VAL A 103 -11.42 9.26 14.07
CA VAL A 103 -10.85 8.14 13.31
C VAL A 103 -11.98 7.24 12.85
N VAL A 104 -12.13 7.10 11.53
CA VAL A 104 -13.28 6.40 10.92
C VAL A 104 -12.96 4.97 10.49
N ASN A 105 -11.72 4.54 10.69
CA ASN A 105 -11.24 3.18 10.41
C ASN A 105 -10.58 2.57 11.65
N ASP A 106 -11.24 2.69 12.80
CA ASP A 106 -10.64 2.30 14.08
C ASP A 106 -10.38 0.78 14.19
N ASP A 107 -11.15 -0.02 13.44
CA ASP A 107 -10.97 -1.46 13.26
C ASP A 107 -9.76 -1.84 12.38
N ASN A 108 -9.15 -0.87 11.69
CA ASN A 108 -7.99 -1.12 10.84
C ASN A 108 -6.74 -1.38 11.70
N VAL A 109 -6.30 -2.64 11.68
CA VAL A 109 -5.04 -3.13 12.27
C VAL A 109 -3.79 -2.76 11.46
N GLY A 110 -3.96 -2.15 10.29
CA GLY A 110 -2.88 -1.67 9.44
C GLY A 110 -2.36 -0.28 9.82
N MET A 111 -1.35 0.19 9.09
CA MET A 111 -0.63 1.44 9.38
C MET A 111 -1.31 2.70 8.81
N ALA A 112 -2.54 2.59 8.30
CA ALA A 112 -3.27 3.70 7.73
C ALA A 112 -4.30 4.22 8.73
N THR A 113 -4.28 5.53 8.98
CA THR A 113 -5.33 6.23 9.73
C THR A 113 -6.14 7.06 8.76
N LEU A 114 -7.44 6.80 8.70
CA LEU A 114 -8.42 7.64 8.04
C LEU A 114 -9.18 8.38 9.13
N PHE A 115 -9.25 9.70 9.02
CA PHE A 115 -10.01 10.52 9.95
C PHE A 115 -10.79 11.59 9.18
N ARG A 116 -11.86 12.05 9.80
CA ARG A 116 -12.69 13.17 9.32
C ARG A 116 -12.81 14.21 10.42
N ILE A 117 -12.95 15.47 10.03
CA ILE A 117 -13.18 16.59 10.94
C ILE A 117 -14.66 16.95 10.93
N TYR A 118 -15.24 17.10 12.12
CA TYR A 118 -16.63 17.50 12.35
C TYR A 118 -16.70 18.73 13.26
N LEU A 119 -17.48 19.74 12.86
CA LEU A 119 -17.71 20.92 13.70
C LEU A 119 -18.71 20.61 14.81
N ASP A 120 -18.67 21.40 15.88
CA ASP A 120 -19.63 21.25 16.98
C ASP A 120 -21.07 21.42 16.47
N GLY A 121 -21.93 20.48 16.85
CA GLY A 121 -23.32 20.42 16.43
C GLY A 121 -23.56 19.81 15.04
N SER A 122 -22.52 19.40 14.31
CA SER A 122 -22.68 18.53 13.13
C SER A 122 -22.90 17.07 13.55
N PRO A 123 -23.65 16.27 12.77
CA PRO A 123 -23.65 14.82 12.92
C PRO A 123 -22.23 14.27 12.73
N ARG A 124 -21.85 13.32 13.58
CA ARG A 124 -20.54 12.64 13.58
C ARG A 124 -20.58 11.43 12.64
N PHE A 125 -19.47 10.69 12.55
CA PHE A 125 -19.34 9.63 11.56
C PHE A 125 -20.38 8.52 11.70
N GLN A 126 -20.72 8.13 12.94
CA GLN A 126 -21.71 7.07 13.18
C GLN A 126 -23.10 7.45 12.66
N GLU A 127 -23.51 8.69 12.86
CA GLU A 127 -24.79 9.23 12.38
C GLU A 127 -24.82 9.34 10.85
N GLU A 128 -23.68 9.64 10.21
CA GLU A 128 -23.55 9.60 8.74
C GLU A 128 -23.79 8.19 8.18
N ILE A 129 -23.19 7.16 8.80
CA ILE A 129 -23.28 5.78 8.29
C ILE A 129 -24.55 5.04 8.73
N SER A 130 -25.18 5.42 9.84
CA SER A 130 -26.44 4.85 10.31
C SER A 130 -27.66 5.43 9.57
N GLY A 131 -27.48 6.52 8.82
CA GLY A 131 -28.54 7.22 8.10
C GLY A 131 -29.34 8.20 8.96
N GLU A 132 -28.79 8.61 10.10
CA GLU A 132 -29.39 9.61 11.00
C GLU A 132 -29.09 11.05 10.58
N ALA A 133 -28.03 11.26 9.79
CA ALA A 133 -27.69 12.55 9.18
C ALA A 133 -28.47 12.80 7.88
N THR A 134 -28.89 14.04 7.64
CA THR A 134 -29.50 14.46 6.37
C THR A 134 -28.44 14.60 5.28
N SER A 135 -28.86 14.53 4.00
CA SER A 135 -27.94 14.71 2.86
C SER A 135 -27.23 16.06 2.89
N ILE A 136 -27.92 17.12 3.32
CA ILE A 136 -27.37 18.48 3.41
C ILE A 136 -26.26 18.55 4.48
N GLU A 137 -26.43 17.86 5.61
CA GLU A 137 -25.41 17.79 6.66
C GLU A 137 -24.17 17.01 6.21
N ILE A 138 -24.37 15.86 5.54
CA ILE A 138 -23.27 15.06 4.97
C ILE A 138 -22.51 15.85 3.91
N GLU A 139 -23.21 16.54 3.01
CA GLU A 139 -22.59 17.40 1.98
C GLU A 139 -21.78 18.53 2.62
N ARG A 140 -22.31 19.18 3.67
CA ARG A 140 -21.60 20.21 4.42
C ARG A 140 -20.32 19.65 5.08
N ASN A 141 -20.39 18.48 5.71
CA ASN A 141 -19.22 17.84 6.33
C ASN A 141 -18.18 17.43 5.27
N ASN A 142 -18.62 16.93 4.11
CA ASN A 142 -17.74 16.59 3.00
C ASN A 142 -17.01 17.82 2.44
N GLU A 143 -17.73 18.93 2.21
CA GLU A 143 -17.12 20.15 1.69
C GLU A 143 -16.11 20.73 2.70
N LEU A 144 -16.39 20.68 4.00
CA LEU A 144 -15.43 21.04 5.05
C LEU A 144 -14.14 20.22 4.94
N ASN A 145 -14.24 18.89 4.90
CA ASN A 145 -13.07 18.01 4.85
C ASN A 145 -12.27 18.20 3.55
N LYS A 146 -12.96 18.46 2.43
CA LYS A 146 -12.32 18.82 1.16
C LYS A 146 -11.55 20.14 1.26
N MET A 147 -12.15 21.20 1.81
CA MET A 147 -11.47 22.48 2.00
C MET A 147 -10.24 22.34 2.91
N LEU A 148 -10.35 21.57 4.00
CA LEU A 148 -9.23 21.30 4.89
C LEU A 148 -8.12 20.52 4.20
N PHE A 149 -8.46 19.50 3.40
CA PHE A 149 -7.49 18.74 2.61
C PHE A 149 -6.70 19.65 1.66
N GLU A 150 -7.38 20.49 0.89
CA GLU A 150 -6.73 21.45 -0.01
C GLU A 150 -5.82 22.41 0.77
N LYS A 151 -6.30 22.95 1.90
CA LYS A 151 -5.53 23.89 2.73
C LYS A 151 -4.27 23.26 3.32
N LEU A 152 -4.35 22.00 3.76
CA LEU A 152 -3.18 21.25 4.24
C LEU A 152 -2.22 20.90 3.09
N GLY A 153 -2.75 20.72 1.88
CA GLY A 153 -1.99 20.46 0.66
C GLY A 153 -1.20 21.67 0.14
N GLU A 154 -1.69 22.91 0.35
CA GLU A 154 -1.03 24.14 -0.11
C GLU A 154 0.44 24.26 0.35
N LYS A 155 0.76 23.76 1.55
CA LYS A 155 2.11 23.83 2.13
C LYS A 155 3.07 22.73 1.65
N LYS A 156 2.65 21.85 0.74
CA LYS A 156 3.48 20.73 0.24
C LYS A 156 4.36 21.09 -0.98
N ARG A 157 4.74 22.36 -1.13
CA ARG A 157 5.68 22.82 -2.17
C ARG A 157 6.97 23.34 -1.54
#